data_AF-A0ABD2N9J5-F1
#
_entry.id   AF-A0ABD2N9J5-F1
#
_cell.length_a   1.000
_cell.length_b   1.000
_cell.length_c   1.000
_cell.angle_alpha   90.00
_cell.angle_beta   90.00
_cell.angle_gamma   90.00
#
_symmetry.space_group_name_H-M   'P 1'
#
loop_
_entity.id
_entity.type
_entity.pdbx_description
1 polymer ?
#
loop_
_entity_poly.entity_id
_entity_poly.type
_entity_poly.pdbx_seq_one_letter_code
_entity_poly.pdbx_strand_id
1 'polypeptide(L)' 'RGKSPTRVLYQTLTRIIDFLNDKKRIVLMCADLSKAFDILDHDILYQKLNKLGIRGLPLEIIRSNVTGRSQTVVERDPVT' A
#
# COMPACT_ATOMS: atom_id res chain seq x y z
N ARG A 1 7.54 1.94 -16.89
CA ARG A 1 6.47 1.02 -17.38
C ARG A 1 5.38 0.93 -16.31
N GLY A 2 4.21 1.54 -16.53
CA GLY A 2 3.14 1.63 -15.53
C GLY A 2 2.41 0.30 -15.30
N LYS A 3 2.14 -0.05 -14.04
CA LYS A 3 1.30 -1.20 -13.68
C LYS A 3 -0.14 -0.71 -13.58
N SER A 4 -0.98 -1.02 -14.58
CA SER A 4 -2.41 -0.69 -14.55
C SER A 4 -3.15 -1.61 -13.56
N PRO A 5 -4.11 -1.11 -12.78
CA PRO A 5 -5.00 -1.93 -11.95
C PRO A 5 -5.73 -3.01 -12.77
N THR A 6 -6.19 -2.67 -13.98
CA THR A 6 -6.89 -3.61 -14.88
C THR A 6 -6.03 -4.80 -15.26
N ARG A 7 -4.72 -4.59 -15.41
CA ARG A 7 -3.77 -5.65 -15.74
C ARG A 7 -3.57 -6.62 -14.57
N VAL A 8 -3.63 -6.17 -13.32
CA VAL A 8 -3.54 -7.05 -12.15
C VAL A 8 -4.81 -7.90 -12.03
N LEU A 9 -5.98 -7.29 -12.26
CA LEU A 9 -7.25 -8.00 -12.30
C LEU A 9 -7.26 -9.08 -13.40
N TYR A 10 -6.90 -8.71 -14.63
CA TYR A 10 -6.84 -9.64 -15.75
C TYR A 10 -5.93 -10.83 -15.46
N GLN A 11 -4.70 -10.60 -15.00
CA GLN A 11 -3.76 -11.68 -14.65
C GLN A 11 -4.29 -12.58 -13.52
N THR A 12 -5.01 -12.02 -12.55
CA THR A 12 -5.60 -12.79 -11.46
C THR A 12 -6.72 -13.69 -11.97
N LEU A 13 -7.61 -13.14 -12.82
CA LEU A 13 -8.69 -13.91 -13.44
C LEU A 13 -8.17 -15.02 -14.35
N THR A 14 -7.19 -14.74 -15.19
CA THR A 14 -6.55 -15.77 -16.03
C THR A 14 -6.00 -16.91 -15.19
N ARG A 15 -5.27 -16.61 -14.10
CA ARG A 15 -4.77 -17.64 -13.18
C ARG A 15 -5.88 -18.46 -12.56
N ILE A 16 -6.96 -17.83 -12.09
CA ILE A 16 -8.10 -18.55 -11.52
C ILE A 16 -8.68 -19.52 -12.54
N ILE A 17 -8.89 -19.07 -13.79
CA ILE A 17 -9.42 -19.89 -14.87
C ILE A 17 -8.49 -21.07 -15.16
N ASP A 18 -7.18 -20.84 -15.26
CA ASP A 18 -6.19 -21.91 -15.50
C ASP A 18 -6.22 -22.97 -14.39
N PHE A 19 -6.26 -22.55 -13.12
CA PHE A 19 -6.33 -23.47 -11.99
C PHE A 19 -7.65 -24.25 -11.94
N LEU A 20 -8.77 -23.64 -12.32
CA LEU A 20 -10.06 -24.31 -12.43
C LEU A 20 -10.06 -25.35 -13.56
N ASN A 21 -9.49 -25.00 -14.72
CA ASN A 21 -9.35 -25.92 -15.86
C ASN A 21 -8.50 -27.15 -15.49
N ASP A 22 -7.46 -26.95 -14.70
CA ASP A 22 -6.61 -28.02 -14.16
C ASP A 22 -7.24 -28.82 -13.00
N LYS A 23 -8.50 -28.55 -12.65
CA LYS A 23 -9.21 -29.13 -11.49
C LYS A 23 -8.46 -28.96 -10.16
N LYS A 24 -7.62 -27.92 -10.04
CA LYS A 24 -6.89 -27.61 -8.82
C LYS A 24 -7.79 -26.84 -7.85
N ARG A 25 -7.58 -27.07 -6.55
CA ARG A 25 -8.21 -26.24 -5.50
C ARG A 25 -7.50 -24.89 -5.45
N ILE A 26 -8.26 -23.81 -5.37
CA ILE A 26 -7.74 -22.45 -5.27
C ILE A 26 -8.39 -21.71 -4.11
N VAL A 27 -7.61 -20.88 -3.42
CA VAL A 27 -8.08 -19.94 -2.40
C VAL A 27 -7.56 -18.57 -2.76
N LEU A 28 -8.45 -17.58 -2.82
CA LEU A 28 -8.11 -16.18 -3.03
C LEU A 28 -8.21 -15.46 -1.68
N MET A 29 -7.10 -14.87 -1.24
CA MET A 29 -7.06 -14.00 -0.06
C MET A 29 -6.96 -12.54 -0.50
N CYS A 30 -7.99 -11.76 -0.21
CA CYS A 30 -8.01 -10.33 -0.43
C CYS A 30 -7.89 -9.63 0.93
N ALA A 31 -6.75 -8.99 1.17
CA ALA A 31 -6.49 -8.24 2.39
C ALA A 31 -6.18 -6.78 2.04
N ASP A 32 -6.79 -5.86 2.80
CA ASP A 32 -6.51 -4.43 2.74
C ASP A 32 -6.15 -3.95 4.15
N LEU A 33 -5.06 -3.20 4.27
CA LEU A 33 -4.57 -2.69 5.54
C LEU A 33 -5.09 -1.27 5.73
N SER A 34 -6.04 -1.09 6.65
CA SER A 34 -6.48 0.23 7.06
C SER A 34 -5.29 1.04 7.57
N LYS A 35 -5.11 2.26 7.08
CA LYS A 35 -4.02 3.15 7.50
C LYS A 35 -2.64 2.47 7.50
N ALA A 36 -2.31 1.75 6.40
CA ALA A 36 -1.09 0.94 6.30
C ALA A 36 0.19 1.64 6.80
N PHE A 37 0.36 2.93 6.52
CA PHE A 37 1.54 3.67 6.99
C PHE A 37 1.55 3.93 8.50
N ASP A 38 0.41 4.01 9.16
CA ASP A 38 0.30 4.21 10.61
C ASP A 38 0.52 2.90 11.39
N ILE A 39 0.29 1.75 10.76
CA ILE A 39 0.47 0.43 11.39
C ILE A 39 1.92 -0.08 11.24
N LEU A 40 2.62 0.35 10.20
CA LEU A 40 3.99 -0.10 9.93
C LEU A 40 4.97 0.41 11.00
N ASP A 41 5.82 -0.48 11.50
CA ASP A 41 6.98 -0.09 12.32
C ASP A 41 7.85 0.90 11.53
N HIS A 42 7.92 2.11 12.05
CA HIS A 42 8.58 3.22 11.37
C HIS A 42 10.10 3.06 11.32
N ASP A 43 10.72 2.40 12.30
CA ASP A 43 12.17 2.17 12.29
C ASP A 43 12.55 1.20 11.18
N ILE A 44 11.77 0.13 11.01
CA ILE A 44 11.94 -0.81 9.89
C ILE A 44 11.75 -0.09 8.55
N LEU A 45 10.76 0.80 8.44
CA LEU A 45 10.53 1.61 7.24
C LEU A 45 11.74 2.50 6.92
N TYR A 46 12.25 3.28 7.89
CA TYR A 46 13.36 4.20 7.67
C TYR A 46 14.67 3.47 7.33
N GLN A 47 14.94 2.32 7.95
CA GLN A 47 16.09 1.49 7.61
C GLN A 47 16.03 1.01 6.15
N LYS A 48 14.85 0.59 5.68
CA LYS A 48 14.65 0.17 4.29
C LYS A 48 14.84 1.34 3.32
N LEU A 49 14.26 2.50 3.61
CA LEU A 49 14.41 3.69 2.76
C LEU A 49 15.86 4.15 2.66
N ASN A 50 16.60 4.12 3.77
CA ASN A 50 18.03 4.41 3.78
C ASN A 50 18.82 3.43 2.89
N LYS A 51 18.56 2.12 3.00
CA LYS A 51 19.16 1.08 2.15
C LYS A 51 18.82 1.25 0.66
N LEU A 52 17.64 1.79 0.35
CA LEU A 52 17.22 2.12 -1.03
C LEU A 52 17.83 3.44 -1.55
N GLY A 53 18.63 4.13 -0.75
CA GLY A 53 19.36 5.33 -1.13
C GLY A 53 18.70 6.65 -0.70
N ILE A 54 17.49 6.61 -0.13
CA ILE A 54 16.79 7.79 0.40
C ILE A 54 17.38 8.13 1.78
N ARG A 55 18.22 9.17 1.81
CA ARG A 55 19.11 9.52 2.94
C ARG A 55 19.10 11.02 3.20
N GLY A 56 19.56 11.44 4.37
CA GLY A 56 19.63 12.86 4.75
C GLY A 56 18.26 13.53 4.73
N LEU A 57 18.19 14.75 4.21
CA LEU A 57 16.98 15.59 4.22
C LEU A 57 15.72 14.89 3.66
N PRO A 58 15.75 14.18 2.51
CA PRO A 58 14.59 13.40 2.06
C PRO A 58 14.05 12.39 3.08
N LEU A 59 14.94 11.69 3.79
CA LEU A 59 14.54 10.72 4.81
C LEU A 59 13.97 11.43 6.04
N GLU A 60 14.51 12.59 6.41
CA GLU A 60 14.01 13.41 7.53
C GLU A 60 12.61 13.96 7.24
N ILE A 61 12.36 14.42 6.02
CA ILE A 61 11.02 14.85 5.57
C ILE A 61 10.04 13.68 5.68
N ILE A 62 10.39 12.50 5.18
CA ILE A 62 9.50 11.33 5.27
C ILE A 62 9.27 10.96 6.74
N ARG A 63 10.32 11.00 7.57
CA ARG A 63 10.22 10.76 9.01
C ARG A 63 9.21 11.71 9.64
N SER A 64 9.39 13.02 9.49
CA SER A 64 8.50 14.04 10.07
C SER A 64 7.06 13.98 9.54
N ASN A 65 6.83 13.45 8.34
CA ASN A 65 5.49 13.30 7.76
C ASN A 65 4.71 12.08 8.27
N VAL A 66 5.42 11.05 8.74
CA VAL A 66 4.81 9.79 9.19
C VAL A 66 4.74 9.71 10.72
N THR A 67 5.70 10.29 11.45
CA THR A 67 5.60 10.43 12.91
C THR A 67 4.77 11.66 13.30
N GLY A 68 3.74 11.50 14.13
CA GLY A 68 3.04 12.62 14.78
C GLY A 68 1.83 13.20 14.03
N ARG A 69 1.12 12.41 13.24
CA ARG A 69 -0.15 12.85 12.61
C ARG A 69 -1.22 13.15 13.67
N SER A 70 -1.40 14.42 14.00
CA SER A 70 -2.59 14.97 14.69
C SER A 70 -3.49 15.80 13.77
N GLN A 71 -3.11 15.97 12.50
CA GLN A 71 -3.89 16.77 11.56
C GLN A 71 -5.11 15.98 11.05
N THR A 72 -6.28 16.34 11.57
CA THR A 72 -7.59 15.95 11.04
C THR A 72 -8.02 16.93 9.94
N VAL A 73 -8.45 16.41 8.79
CA VAL A 73 -9.17 17.20 7.79
C VAL A 73 -10.61 17.31 8.28
N VAL A 74 -11.05 18.51 8.63
CA VAL A 74 -12.47 18.76 8.88
C VAL A 74 -13.13 18.93 7.51
N GLU A 75 -13.96 17.97 7.13
CA GLU A 75 -14.84 18.13 5.98
C GLU A 75 -15.88 19.19 6.37
N ARG A 76 -15.77 20.38 5.79
CA ARG A 76 -16.83 21.39 5.91
C ARG A 76 -17.88 21.04 4.86
N ASP A 77 -18.95 20.39 5.27
CA ASP A 77 -20.16 20.32 4.45
C ASP A 77 -20.63 21.76 4.15
N PRO A 78 -20.73 22.17 2.87
CA PRO A 78 -21.16 23.52 2.51
C PRO A 78 -22.69 23.68 2.52
N VAL A 79 -23.39 23.05 3.46
CA VAL A 79 -24.85 23.18 3.58
C VAL A 79 -25.24 23.60 4.99
N THR A 80 -25.19 24.90 5.22
CA THR A 80 -26.17 25.63 6.05
C THR A 80 -26.42 26.97 5.39
#